data_AF-A0A8J3TDP4-F1
#
_entry.id   AF-A0A8J3TDP4-F1
#
_cell.length_a   1.000
_cell.length_b   1.000
_cell.length_c   1.000
_cell.angle_alpha   90.00
_cell.angle_beta   90.00
_cell.angle_gamma   90.00
#
_symmetry.space_group_name_H-M   'P 1'
#
loop_
_entity.id
_entity.type
_entity.pdbx_description
1 polymer ?
#
loop_
_entity_poly.entity_id
_entity_poly.type
_entity_poly.pdbx_seq_one_letter_code
_entity_poly.pdbx_strand_id
1 'polypeptide(L)'
;MSIDLVTHPSGADAVAYGFSRPTVDDVRTTVYRVYTGGAQGAWTELLQRAGLTGQENDSAAVERLVATAAASDDPVMVMCGQAHAIRLATHRRLVAVRDLVTAAAA
;
A
#
# COMPACT_ATOMS: atom_id res chain seq x y z
N MET A 1 -7.82 25.00 3.24
CA MET A 1 -7.49 23.75 2.54
C MET A 1 -7.28 22.69 3.63
N SER A 2 -8.38 22.06 4.07
CA SER A 2 -8.34 21.00 5.08
C SER A 2 -7.85 19.71 4.42
N ILE A 3 -6.85 19.09 5.00
CA ILE A 3 -6.52 17.71 4.71
C ILE A 3 -7.48 16.88 5.56
N ASP A 4 -8.48 16.27 4.93
CA ASP A 4 -9.30 15.24 5.56
C ASP A 4 -8.38 14.09 5.97
N LEU A 5 -8.14 13.97 7.27
CA LEU A 5 -7.54 12.81 7.89
C LEU A 5 -8.53 11.66 7.70
N VAL A 6 -8.23 10.79 6.74
CA VAL A 6 -8.92 9.50 6.60
C VAL A 6 -8.82 8.76 7.93
N THR A 7 -9.96 8.55 8.58
CA THR A 7 -10.08 7.79 9.81
C THR A 7 -9.80 6.31 9.49
N HIS A 8 -8.62 5.81 9.86
CA HIS A 8 -8.29 4.39 9.73
C HIS A 8 -8.73 3.61 10.99
N PRO A 9 -9.43 2.47 10.85
CA PRO A 9 -9.77 1.61 11.98
C PRO A 9 -8.52 0.92 12.55
N SER A 10 -8.58 0.62 13.84
CA SER A 10 -7.51 0.18 14.72
C SER A 10 -6.82 -1.14 14.34
N GLY A 11 -5.48 -1.15 14.45
CA GLY A 11 -4.68 -2.37 14.60
C GLY A 11 -3.23 -2.21 14.13
N ALA A 12 -2.33 -1.76 15.00
CA ALA A 12 -0.86 -1.92 14.89
C ALA A 12 -0.09 -1.38 13.66
N ASP A 13 -0.68 -0.58 12.76
CA ASP A 13 0.08 0.12 11.71
C ASP A 13 0.55 1.49 12.21
N ALA A 14 1.67 1.50 12.94
CA ALA A 14 2.21 2.70 13.54
C ALA A 14 2.61 3.73 12.48
N VAL A 15 1.96 4.89 12.48
CA VAL A 15 2.37 6.06 11.70
C VAL A 15 3.78 6.46 12.14
N ALA A 16 4.71 6.56 11.20
CA ALA A 16 6.09 6.97 11.46
C ALA A 16 6.35 8.31 10.75
N TYR A 17 6.57 9.37 11.53
CA TYR A 17 6.81 10.72 11.01
C TYR A 17 5.75 11.20 9.98
N GLY A 18 4.47 10.89 10.24
CA GLY A 18 3.35 11.24 9.34
C GLY A 18 3.18 10.30 8.14
N PHE A 19 4.00 9.25 8.00
CA PHE A 19 3.83 8.21 6.98
C PHE A 19 3.10 7.00 7.56
N SER A 20 1.94 6.68 6.97
CA SER A 20 1.20 5.45 7.21
C SER A 20 1.72 4.32 6.32
N ARG A 21 1.59 3.09 6.80
CA ARG A 21 1.82 1.90 5.98
C ARG A 21 0.77 1.86 4.85
N PRO A 22 1.15 1.61 3.58
CA PRO A 22 0.19 1.36 2.52
C PRO A 22 -0.73 0.16 2.82
N THR A 23 -2.00 0.31 2.48
CA THR A 23 -3.04 -0.71 2.62
C THR A 23 -3.48 -1.27 1.27
N VAL A 24 -4.26 -2.36 1.27
CA VAL A 24 -4.92 -2.87 0.05
C VAL A 24 -5.81 -1.79 -0.59
N ASP A 25 -6.46 -0.95 0.22
CA ASP A 25 -7.33 0.12 -0.26
C ASP A 25 -6.56 1.25 -0.95
N ASP A 26 -5.35 1.57 -0.49
CA ASP A 26 -4.46 2.53 -1.16
C ASP A 26 -4.08 2.06 -2.57
N VAL A 27 -3.81 0.76 -2.71
CA VAL A 27 -3.50 0.14 -4.01
C VAL A 27 -4.74 0.19 -4.90
N ARG A 28 -5.92 -0.20 -4.38
CA ARG A 28 -7.20 -0.12 -5.09
C ARG A 28 -7.47 1.29 -5.59
N THR A 29 -7.39 2.28 -4.71
CA THR A 29 -7.61 3.69 -5.05
C THR A 29 -6.65 4.16 -6.14
N THR A 30 -5.39 3.72 -6.10
CA THR A 30 -4.41 4.04 -7.15
C THR A 30 -4.80 3.45 -8.50
N VAL A 31 -5.20 2.17 -8.54
CA VAL A 31 -5.66 1.50 -9.77
C VAL A 31 -6.88 2.22 -10.34
N TYR A 32 -7.90 2.51 -9.52
CA TYR A 32 -9.10 3.21 -9.98
C TYR A 32 -8.85 4.65 -10.44
N ARG A 33 -7.82 5.32 -9.90
CA ARG A 33 -7.42 6.66 -10.35
C ARG A 33 -6.71 6.64 -11.70
N VAL A 34 -5.92 5.60 -11.96
CA VAL A 34 -5.08 5.51 -13.17
C VAL A 34 -5.85 4.93 -14.35
N TYR A 35 -6.71 3.93 -14.12
CA TYR A 35 -7.51 3.29 -15.16
C TYR A 35 -8.92 3.89 -15.20
N THR A 36 -9.13 4.92 -16.02
CA THR A 36 -10.44 5.59 -16.15
C THR A 36 -11.51 4.73 -16.83
N GLY A 37 -11.09 3.72 -17.61
CA GLY A 37 -11.92 2.65 -18.14
C GLY A 37 -11.29 1.29 -17.85
N GLY A 38 -12.07 0.33 -17.37
CA GLY A 38 -11.57 -1.02 -17.06
C GLY A 38 -10.89 -1.17 -15.70
N ALA A 39 -10.83 -0.14 -14.85
CA ALA A 39 -10.26 -0.23 -13.49
C ALA A 39 -10.80 -1.42 -12.69
N GLN A 40 -12.11 -1.66 -12.73
CA GLN A 40 -12.70 -2.78 -12.02
C GLN A 40 -12.19 -4.14 -12.55
N GLY A 41 -12.01 -4.27 -13.87
CA GLY A 41 -11.44 -5.47 -14.48
C GLY A 41 -9.98 -5.66 -14.09
N ALA A 42 -9.17 -4.61 -14.24
CA ALA A 42 -7.76 -4.62 -13.86
C ALA A 42 -7.55 -4.92 -12.37
N TRP A 43 -8.39 -4.35 -11.50
CA TRP A 43 -8.38 -4.62 -10.08
C TRP A 43 -8.75 -6.07 -9.76
N THR A 44 -9.79 -6.60 -10.39
CA THR A 44 -10.24 -7.98 -10.20
C THR A 44 -9.18 -8.98 -10.67
N GLU A 45 -8.58 -8.76 -11.83
CA GLU A 45 -7.48 -9.60 -12.34
C GLU A 45 -6.28 -9.56 -11.40
N LEU A 46 -5.89 -8.38 -10.93
CA LEU A 46 -4.78 -8.24 -10.00
C LEU A 46 -5.02 -9.00 -8.68
N LEU A 47 -6.23 -8.90 -8.13
CA LEU A 47 -6.61 -9.67 -6.93
C LEU A 47 -6.54 -11.17 -7.18
N GLN A 48 -7.07 -11.66 -8.31
CA GLN A 48 -7.02 -13.07 -8.67
C GLN A 48 -5.57 -13.57 -8.78
N ARG A 49 -4.71 -12.83 -9.48
CA ARG A 49 -3.27 -13.16 -9.61
C ARG A 49 -2.55 -13.16 -8.27
N ALA A 50 -2.92 -12.27 -7.35
CA ALA A 50 -2.35 -12.20 -6.01
C ALA A 50 -2.93 -13.25 -5.05
N GLY A 51 -3.96 -14.00 -5.46
CA GLY A 51 -4.69 -14.94 -4.60
C GLY A 51 -5.47 -14.26 -3.48
N LEU A 52 -6.05 -13.08 -3.77
CA LEU A 52 -6.74 -12.22 -2.80
C LEU A 52 -8.21 -12.00 -3.19
N THR A 53 -9.01 -11.63 -2.19
CA THR A 53 -10.43 -11.30 -2.32
C THR A 53 -10.69 -9.79 -2.34
N GLY A 54 -9.72 -9.00 -1.85
CA GLY A 54 -9.84 -7.54 -1.70
C GLY A 54 -10.46 -7.11 -0.38
N GLN A 55 -10.70 -8.03 0.55
CA GLN A 55 -11.18 -7.75 1.91
C GLN A 55 -10.08 -7.90 2.97
N GLU A 56 -8.87 -8.24 2.54
CA GLU A 56 -7.74 -8.43 3.44
C GLU A 56 -7.29 -7.10 4.04
N ASN A 57 -7.04 -7.12 5.35
CA ASN A 57 -6.51 -6.00 6.12
C ASN A 57 -5.11 -6.30 6.67
N ASP A 58 -4.52 -7.43 6.31
CA ASP A 58 -3.23 -7.84 6.83
C ASP A 58 -2.05 -7.30 5.99
N SER A 59 -0.93 -7.14 6.68
CA SER A 59 0.33 -6.66 6.11
C SER A 59 0.87 -7.54 4.98
N ALA A 60 0.62 -8.86 5.01
CA ALA A 60 1.13 -9.77 3.99
C ALA A 60 0.31 -9.69 2.70
N ALA A 61 -0.99 -9.39 2.79
CA ALA A 61 -1.85 -9.19 1.63
C ALA A 61 -1.40 -7.99 0.79
N VAL A 62 -1.11 -6.84 1.40
CA VAL A 62 -0.61 -5.68 0.65
C VAL A 62 0.76 -5.96 0.01
N GLU A 63 1.63 -6.71 0.69
CA GLU A 63 2.94 -7.09 0.13
C GLU A 63 2.81 -8.00 -1.09
N ARG A 64 1.94 -9.03 -1.01
CA ARG A 64 1.63 -9.92 -2.15
C ARG A 64 1.02 -9.14 -3.32
N LEU A 65 0.08 -8.25 -3.03
CA LEU A 65 -0.59 -7.45 -4.05
C LEU A 65 0.40 -6.53 -4.78
N VAL A 66 1.26 -5.84 -4.04
CA VAL A 66 2.29 -4.94 -4.60
C VAL A 66 3.31 -5.72 -5.43
N ALA A 67 3.77 -6.87 -4.94
CA ALA A 67 4.67 -7.74 -5.70
C ALA A 67 4.03 -8.24 -7.00
N THR A 68 2.76 -8.61 -6.95
CA THR A 68 2.00 -9.05 -8.13
C THR A 68 1.83 -7.92 -9.14
N ALA A 69 1.51 -6.71 -8.69
CA ALA A 69 1.39 -5.54 -9.57
C ALA A 69 2.73 -5.19 -10.25
N ALA A 70 3.84 -5.27 -9.51
CA ALA A 70 5.18 -5.03 -10.03
C ALA A 70 5.64 -6.10 -11.04
N ALA A 71 5.02 -7.29 -11.04
CA ALA A 71 5.27 -8.38 -11.97
C ALA A 71 4.16 -8.51 -13.05
N SER A 72 3.34 -7.47 -13.22
CA SER A 72 2.32 -7.42 -14.29
C SER A 72 2.97 -7.26 -15.67
N ASP A 73 2.26 -7.70 -16.71
CA ASP A 73 2.65 -7.45 -18.10
C ASP A 73 2.21 -6.05 -18.58
N ASP A 74 1.37 -5.37 -17.80
CA ASP A 74 0.95 -3.98 -18.05
C ASP A 74 1.96 -2.99 -17.44
N PRO A 75 2.66 -2.16 -18.25
CA PRO A 75 3.66 -1.19 -17.76
C PRO A 75 3.12 -0.19 -16.74
N VAL A 76 1.84 0.20 -16.87
CA VAL A 76 1.21 1.15 -15.95
C VAL A 76 0.99 0.50 -14.59
N MET A 77 0.58 -0.76 -14.58
CA MET A 77 0.43 -1.55 -13.37
C MET A 77 1.78 -1.81 -12.71
N VAL A 78 2.83 -2.09 -13.50
CA VAL A 78 4.22 -2.23 -13.00
C VAL A 78 4.66 -0.97 -12.28
N MET A 79 4.46 0.20 -12.88
CA MET A 79 4.82 1.48 -12.25
C MET A 79 4.03 1.71 -10.94
N CYS A 80 2.73 1.38 -10.91
CA CYS A 80 1.93 1.45 -9.70
C CYS A 80 2.46 0.52 -8.60
N GLY A 81 2.80 -0.73 -8.96
CA GLY A 81 3.41 -1.69 -8.05
C GLY A 81 4.74 -1.19 -7.48
N GLN A 82 5.64 -0.68 -8.34
CA GLN A 82 6.92 -0.12 -7.91
C GLN A 82 6.76 1.08 -6.96
N ALA A 83 5.82 1.99 -7.26
CA ALA A 83 5.54 3.13 -6.40
C ALA A 83 5.09 2.70 -4.99
N HIS A 84 4.21 1.69 -4.90
CA HIS A 84 3.78 1.15 -3.60
C HIS A 84 4.88 0.35 -2.89
N ALA A 85 5.74 -0.36 -3.63
CA ALA A 85 6.91 -1.04 -3.06
C ALA A 85 7.86 -0.04 -2.40
N ILE A 86 8.11 1.10 -3.03
CA ILE A 86 8.90 2.20 -2.46
C ILE A 86 8.23 2.72 -1.17
N ARG A 87 6.92 2.97 -1.18
CA ARG A 87 6.18 3.45 0.01
C ARG A 87 6.27 2.46 1.17
N LEU A 88 6.09 1.17 0.93
CA LEU A 88 6.26 0.12 1.95
C LEU A 88 7.69 0.10 2.51
N ALA A 89 8.69 0.14 1.63
CA ALA A 89 10.09 0.11 2.07
C ALA A 89 10.47 1.39 2.84
N THR A 90 9.96 2.54 2.45
CA THR A 90 10.14 3.81 3.17
C THR A 90 9.49 3.76 4.54
N HIS A 91 8.25 3.28 4.66
CA HIS A 91 7.58 3.12 5.95
C HIS A 91 8.38 2.23 6.91
N ARG A 92 8.86 1.07 6.46
CA ARG A 92 9.73 0.18 7.27
C ARG A 92 10.98 0.89 7.78
N ARG A 93 11.65 1.68 6.92
CA ARG A 93 12.84 2.46 7.31
C ARG A 93 12.51 3.54 8.32
N LEU A 94 11.38 4.25 8.14
CA LEU A 94 10.95 5.30 9.06
C LEU A 94 10.57 4.74 10.43
N VAL A 95 9.90 3.58 10.47
CA VAL A 95 9.63 2.86 11.72
C VAL A 95 10.94 2.50 12.43
N ALA A 96 11.90 1.91 11.70
CA ALA A 96 13.20 1.56 12.29
C ALA A 96 13.94 2.78 12.85
N VAL A 97 13.94 3.91 12.14
CA VAL A 97 14.54 5.16 12.63
C VAL A 97 13.81 5.69 13.87
N ARG A 98 12.47 5.69 13.88
CA ARG A 98 11.69 6.11 15.04
C ARG A 98 12.05 5.27 16.26
N ASP A 99 12.11 3.95 16.10
CA ASP A 99 12.39 3.04 17.21
C ASP A 99 13.81 3.26 17.78
N LEU A 100 14.80 3.54 16.92
CA LEU A 100 16.15 3.94 17.35
C LEU A 100 16.16 5.27 18.12
N VAL A 101 15.46 6.29 17.62
CA VAL A 101 15.38 7.61 18.27
C VAL A 101 14.68 7.50 19.63
N THR A 102 13.59 6.75 19.71
CA THR A 102 12.87 6.51 20.97
C THR A 102 13.73 5.74 21.97
N ALA A 103 14.48 4.73 21.52
CA ALA A 103 15.39 3.98 22.39
C ALA A 103 16.54 4.85 22.93
N ALA A 104 17.07 5.78 22.13
CA ALA A 104 18.14 6.68 22.57
C ALA A 104 17.67 7.81 23.51
N ALA A 105 16.36 8.08 23.53
CA ALA A 105 15.74 9.09 24.39
C ALA A 105 15.23 8.52 25.73
N ALA A 106 15.26 7.20 25.89
CA ALA A 106 14.90 6.48 27.12
C ALA A 106 16.12 6.29 28.03
#